data_AF-A0A4R0YG22-F1
#
_entry.id   AF-A0A4R0YG22-F1
#
_cell.length_a   1.000
_cell.length_b   1.000
_cell.length_c   1.000
_cell.angle_alpha   90.00
_cell.angle_beta   90.00
_cell.angle_gamma   90.00
#
_symmetry.space_group_name_H-M   'P 1'
#
loop_
_entity.id
_entity.type
_entity.pdbx_description
1 polymer ?
#
loop_
_entity_poly.entity_id
_entity_poly.type
_entity_poly.pdbx_seq_one_letter_code
_entity_poly.pdbx_strand_id
1 'polypeptide(L)'
;MQNRYVGDIGDYMKLALLRTLLPDRSLGVAWWLYPDENHNSDGRHISYLDQPLLWRSLDPPLFDHLKAVVASGMRQVAALEHEALLPGARFFSEPMPTVGSRAQRREARLAWFERLQHTLEDCDLLFLDPDNGLETKNFDLGAPLSGKSVALSELRSLRRPGRTLISYHHQTRRPGGHAVELDHWGARLRAVGFAEVDAVRAGAYSPRAFFLLDADVELRDRASGLVERGGKSLSWHPKLSPRSSGKELEGAILLEKRSLDQATSTRHTISLCAKAAATPDLPERGRFIKAALLWYEKAAAFARRVMIRSRD
;
A
#
# COMPACT_ATOMS: atom_id res chain seq x y z
N MET A 1 9.74 -9.12 1.51
CA MET A 1 10.27 -8.71 2.82
C MET A 1 11.80 -8.82 2.83
N GLN A 2 12.50 -8.00 3.62
CA GLN A 2 13.95 -8.12 3.90
C GLN A 2 14.18 -7.76 5.38
N ASN A 3 15.22 -8.29 6.02
CA ASN A 3 15.49 -8.04 7.45
C ASN A 3 15.71 -6.55 7.73
N ARG A 4 16.43 -5.86 6.84
CA ARG A 4 16.67 -4.41 6.94
C ARG A 4 15.43 -3.52 6.95
N TYR A 5 14.26 -4.03 6.57
CA TYR A 5 13.01 -3.27 6.63
C TYR A 5 12.33 -3.34 8.01
N VAL A 6 12.68 -4.33 8.82
CA VAL A 6 12.04 -4.63 10.11
C VAL A 6 11.88 -3.38 10.98
N GLY A 7 10.63 -3.06 11.31
CA GLY A 7 10.27 -1.92 12.17
C GLY A 7 10.07 -0.60 11.43
N ASP A 8 10.11 -0.57 10.10
CA ASP A 8 9.70 0.60 9.34
C ASP A 8 8.18 0.86 9.40
N ILE A 9 7.74 1.99 8.87
CA ILE A 9 6.31 2.34 8.84
C ILE A 9 5.44 1.33 8.07
N GLY A 10 6.02 0.62 7.09
CA GLY A 10 5.33 -0.45 6.37
C GLY A 10 5.02 -1.63 7.28
N ASP A 11 5.97 -2.01 8.13
CA ASP A 11 5.75 -3.05 9.15
C ASP A 11 4.76 -2.63 10.22
N TYR A 12 4.76 -1.36 10.62
CA TYR A 12 3.73 -0.85 11.53
C TYR A 12 2.34 -0.99 10.93
N MET A 13 2.17 -0.59 9.66
CA MET A 13 0.87 -0.65 8.98
C MET A 13 0.42 -2.09 8.73
N LYS A 14 1.33 -2.99 8.32
CA LYS A 14 0.97 -4.40 8.08
C LYS A 14 0.59 -5.09 9.39
N LEU A 15 1.35 -4.90 10.46
CA LEU A 15 1.09 -5.57 11.73
C LEU A 15 -0.15 -4.99 12.41
N ALA A 16 -0.42 -3.69 12.31
CA ALA A 16 -1.68 -3.10 12.79
C ALA A 16 -2.90 -3.69 12.05
N LEU A 17 -2.77 -3.93 10.74
CA LEU A 17 -3.79 -4.63 9.95
C LEU A 17 -3.96 -6.07 10.44
N LEU A 18 -2.89 -6.85 10.51
CA LEU A 18 -2.96 -8.26 10.94
C LEU A 18 -3.53 -8.40 12.35
N ARG A 19 -3.09 -7.57 13.31
CA ARG A 19 -3.61 -7.56 14.68
C ARG A 19 -5.09 -7.23 14.77
N THR A 20 -5.59 -6.39 13.86
CA THR A 20 -7.03 -6.09 13.79
C THR A 20 -7.85 -7.26 13.21
N LEU A 21 -7.26 -8.04 12.30
CA LEU A 21 -7.93 -9.12 11.60
C LEU A 21 -7.83 -10.47 12.32
N LEU A 22 -6.77 -10.67 13.11
CA LEU A 22 -6.41 -11.91 13.78
C LEU A 22 -7.45 -12.51 14.75
N PRO A 23 -8.25 -11.75 15.53
CA PRO A 23 -9.12 -12.36 16.54
C PRO A 23 -10.01 -13.48 15.96
N ASP A 24 -10.06 -14.63 16.61
CA ASP A 24 -10.84 -15.80 16.16
C ASP A 24 -10.41 -16.40 14.80
N ARG A 25 -9.22 -16.04 14.28
CA ARG A 25 -8.64 -16.59 13.05
C ARG A 25 -7.36 -17.36 13.30
N SER A 26 -7.11 -18.36 12.48
CA SER A 26 -5.81 -19.04 12.40
C SER A 26 -4.94 -18.34 11.37
N LEU A 27 -4.09 -17.42 11.85
CA LEU A 27 -3.19 -16.66 10.99
C LEU A 27 -1.94 -17.47 10.61
N GLY A 28 -1.69 -17.56 9.31
CA GLY A 28 -0.42 -17.97 8.73
C GLY A 28 0.29 -16.76 8.11
N VAL A 29 1.54 -16.52 8.48
CA VAL A 29 2.36 -15.44 7.90
C VAL A 29 3.49 -16.04 7.08
N ALA A 30 3.48 -15.76 5.78
CA ALA A 30 4.55 -16.10 4.86
C ALA A 30 5.38 -14.86 4.54
N TRP A 31 6.59 -14.83 5.11
CA TRP A 31 7.58 -13.84 4.73
C TRP A 31 8.23 -14.30 3.43
N TRP A 32 7.99 -13.58 2.33
CA TRP A 32 8.80 -13.72 1.11
C TRP A 32 10.17 -13.10 1.41
N LEU A 33 10.96 -13.80 2.22
CA LEU A 33 12.19 -13.31 2.83
C LEU A 33 13.29 -13.29 1.78
N TYR A 34 13.50 -12.12 1.20
CA TYR A 34 14.51 -11.90 0.19
C TYR A 34 15.83 -11.50 0.87
N PRO A 35 17.00 -11.87 0.30
CA PRO A 35 18.29 -11.43 0.84
C PRO A 35 18.38 -9.91 0.94
N ASP A 36 19.05 -9.42 2.00
CA ASP A 36 19.29 -8.01 2.19
C ASP A 36 20.14 -7.44 1.04
N GLU A 37 19.69 -6.33 0.46
CA GLU A 37 20.46 -5.61 -0.56
C GLU A 37 21.40 -4.60 0.08
N ASN A 38 22.57 -4.34 -0.54
CA ASN A 38 23.59 -3.45 0.02
C ASN A 38 23.68 -2.07 -0.67
N HIS A 39 22.82 -1.79 -1.65
CA HIS A 39 23.03 -0.68 -2.60
C HIS A 39 22.03 0.48 -2.50
N ASN A 40 20.98 0.38 -1.70
CA ASN A 40 19.94 1.42 -1.55
C ASN A 40 19.74 1.80 -0.08
N SER A 41 19.31 3.04 0.13
CA SER A 41 19.03 3.62 1.44
C SER A 41 17.64 3.28 1.99
N ASP A 42 16.94 2.31 1.40
CA ASP A 42 15.57 1.93 1.78
C ASP A 42 15.52 1.21 3.15
N GLY A 43 14.37 1.16 3.82
CA GLY A 43 14.26 0.63 5.19
C GLY A 43 14.62 1.61 6.31
N ARG A 44 14.72 2.91 5.97
CA ARG A 44 15.01 4.02 6.90
C ARG A 44 13.77 4.75 7.43
N HIS A 45 12.57 4.30 7.07
CA HIS A 45 11.32 4.93 7.53
C HIS A 45 10.97 4.52 8.96
N ILE A 46 11.92 4.69 9.88
CA ILE A 46 11.79 4.38 11.32
C ILE A 46 11.52 5.64 12.15
N SER A 47 11.69 6.84 11.58
CA SER A 47 11.51 8.13 12.30
C SER A 47 10.08 8.39 12.79
N TYR A 48 9.11 7.58 12.36
CA TYR A 48 7.75 7.60 12.92
C TYR A 48 7.73 7.15 14.39
N LEU A 49 8.70 6.31 14.81
CA LEU A 49 8.86 5.83 16.19
C LEU A 49 9.28 6.93 17.18
N ASP A 50 9.74 8.07 16.65
CA ASP A 50 10.04 9.29 17.42
C ASP A 50 8.87 10.28 17.44
N GLN A 51 7.73 9.91 16.83
CA GLN A 51 6.53 10.74 16.72
C GLN A 51 5.31 10.06 17.36
N PRO A 52 5.35 9.74 18.67
CA PRO A 52 4.30 8.96 19.35
C PRO A 52 2.93 9.64 19.33
N LEU A 53 2.87 10.98 19.32
CA LEU A 53 1.60 11.72 19.22
C LEU A 53 0.86 11.49 17.90
N LEU A 54 1.59 11.12 16.84
CA LEU A 54 1.02 10.90 15.51
C LEU A 54 0.73 9.43 15.24
N TRP A 55 1.58 8.53 15.74
CA TRP A 55 1.56 7.13 15.30
C TRP A 55 1.19 6.14 16.40
N ARG A 56 1.52 6.40 17.67
CA ARG A 56 1.34 5.41 18.75
C ARG A 56 -0.13 5.10 19.02
N SER A 57 -1.04 6.04 18.76
CA SER A 57 -2.46 5.88 19.07
C SER A 57 -3.18 4.81 18.25
N LEU A 58 -2.66 4.44 17.07
CA LEU A 58 -3.30 3.43 16.22
C LEU A 58 -3.22 2.02 16.84
N ASP A 59 -2.04 1.68 17.36
CA ASP A 59 -1.76 0.44 18.08
C ASP A 59 -0.55 0.68 19.01
N PRO A 60 -0.77 1.06 20.28
CA PRO A 60 0.30 1.37 21.22
C PRO A 60 1.24 0.20 21.53
N PRO A 61 0.75 -1.02 21.83
CA PRO A 61 1.62 -2.17 22.07
C PRO A 61 2.53 -2.49 20.88
N LEU A 62 2.00 -2.46 19.65
CA LEU A 62 2.79 -2.67 18.45
C LEU A 62 3.86 -1.58 18.28
N PHE A 63 3.48 -0.32 18.46
CA PHE A 63 4.41 0.82 18.32
C PHE A 63 5.59 0.69 19.30
N ASP A 64 5.30 0.40 20.57
CA ASP A 64 6.31 0.27 21.60
C ASP A 64 7.24 -0.94 21.35
N HIS A 65 6.69 -2.07 20.85
CA HIS A 65 7.48 -3.23 20.45
C HIS A 65 8.43 -2.91 19.29
N LEU A 66 7.93 -2.30 18.20
CA LEU A 66 8.78 -1.94 17.07
C LEU A 66 9.84 -0.91 17.45
N LYS A 67 9.51 0.01 18.38
CA LYS A 67 10.48 0.95 18.94
C LYS A 67 11.61 0.23 19.67
N ALA A 68 11.31 -0.77 20.49
CA ALA A 68 12.30 -1.59 21.17
C ALA A 68 13.17 -2.40 20.20
N VAL A 69 12.57 -3.01 19.17
CA VAL A 69 13.30 -3.75 18.14
C VAL A 69 14.30 -2.85 17.41
N VAL A 70 13.86 -1.67 16.97
CA VAL A 70 14.74 -0.71 16.28
C VAL A 70 15.85 -0.21 17.21
N ALA A 71 15.53 0.10 18.48
CA ALA A 71 16.53 0.55 19.46
C ALA A 71 17.59 -0.52 19.78
N SER A 72 17.23 -1.80 19.73
CA SER A 72 18.16 -2.92 19.94
C SER A 72 19.15 -3.12 18.78
N GLY A 73 18.89 -2.56 17.60
CA GLY A 73 19.65 -2.82 16.38
C GLY A 73 19.41 -4.20 15.75
N MET A 74 18.69 -5.12 16.41
CA MET A 74 18.40 -6.47 15.92
C MET A 74 17.15 -6.49 15.03
N ARG A 75 17.23 -5.78 13.90
CA ARG A 75 16.16 -5.67 12.90
C ARG A 75 16.12 -6.94 12.03
N GLN A 76 15.49 -7.99 12.55
CA GLN A 76 15.33 -9.28 11.88
C GLN A 76 13.87 -9.72 11.92
N VAL A 77 13.41 -10.45 10.89
CA VAL A 77 12.01 -10.86 10.78
C VAL A 77 11.55 -11.65 12.00
N ALA A 78 12.43 -12.47 12.59
CA ALA A 78 12.17 -13.19 13.84
C ALA A 78 11.69 -12.28 15.00
N ALA A 79 12.07 -11.00 15.02
CA ALA A 79 11.60 -10.05 16.02
C ALA A 79 10.11 -9.64 15.84
N LEU A 80 9.54 -9.92 14.67
CA LEU A 80 8.11 -9.72 14.36
C LEU A 80 7.28 -10.99 14.63
N GLU A 81 7.94 -12.16 14.72
CA GLU A 81 7.35 -13.48 14.99
C GLU A 81 7.13 -13.71 16.49
N HIS A 82 6.59 -12.69 17.17
CA HIS A 82 6.46 -12.70 18.63
C HIS A 82 5.01 -12.94 19.06
N GLU A 83 4.79 -13.82 20.04
CA GLU A 83 3.45 -14.19 20.53
C GLU A 83 2.64 -12.97 21.00
N ALA A 84 3.29 -11.99 21.65
CA ALA A 84 2.61 -10.75 22.05
C ALA A 84 2.15 -9.87 20.86
N LEU A 85 2.77 -10.02 19.67
CA LEU A 85 2.39 -9.31 18.46
C LEU A 85 1.30 -10.04 17.68
N LEU A 86 1.47 -11.34 17.45
CA LEU A 86 0.56 -12.15 16.66
C LEU A 86 0.29 -13.48 17.38
N PRO A 87 -0.57 -13.48 18.42
CA PRO A 87 -0.83 -14.67 19.23
C PRO A 87 -1.27 -15.86 18.39
N GLY A 88 -0.65 -17.02 18.60
CA GLY A 88 -1.01 -18.26 17.92
C GLY A 88 -0.77 -18.29 16.41
N ALA A 89 -0.07 -17.29 15.84
CA ALA A 89 0.22 -17.27 14.41
C ALA A 89 1.29 -18.31 14.03
N ARG A 90 1.12 -18.93 12.86
CA ARG A 90 2.14 -19.81 12.26
C ARG A 90 2.98 -19.00 11.28
N PHE A 91 4.30 -19.17 11.33
CA PHE A 91 5.23 -18.41 10.51
C PHE A 91 5.97 -19.29 9.51
N PHE A 92 6.17 -18.76 8.30
CA PHE A 92 7.06 -19.32 7.30
C PHE A 92 8.07 -18.25 6.88
N SER A 93 9.29 -18.36 7.42
CA SER A 93 10.42 -17.44 7.25
C SER A 93 11.62 -18.06 6.54
N GLU A 94 11.44 -19.19 5.83
CA GLU A 94 12.51 -19.75 5.01
C GLU A 94 12.97 -18.73 3.94
N PRO A 95 14.28 -18.48 3.77
CA PRO A 95 14.78 -17.55 2.76
C PRO A 95 14.38 -17.94 1.33
N MET A 96 14.09 -16.94 0.50
CA MET A 96 13.79 -17.14 -0.92
C MET A 96 15.01 -17.72 -1.65
N PRO A 97 14.82 -18.76 -2.49
CA PRO A 97 15.91 -19.31 -3.28
C PRO A 97 16.31 -18.35 -4.41
N THR A 98 17.55 -17.86 -4.38
CA THR A 98 18.08 -16.88 -5.34
C THR A 98 19.32 -17.35 -6.11
N VAL A 99 19.87 -18.53 -5.77
CA VAL A 99 21.13 -19.06 -6.31
C VAL A 99 20.87 -20.08 -7.43
N GLY A 100 21.79 -20.15 -8.40
CA GLY A 100 21.76 -21.13 -9.49
C GLY A 100 21.26 -20.56 -10.82
N SER A 101 21.15 -21.41 -11.84
CA SER A 101 20.60 -21.08 -13.15
C SER A 101 19.09 -20.76 -13.08
N ARG A 102 18.51 -20.25 -14.18
CA ARG A 102 17.06 -19.96 -14.26
C ARG A 102 16.21 -21.20 -13.96
N ALA A 103 16.61 -22.37 -14.46
CA ALA A 103 15.88 -23.62 -14.23
C ALA A 103 15.98 -24.04 -12.76
N GLN A 104 17.19 -24.02 -12.18
CA GLN A 104 17.42 -24.37 -10.78
C GLN A 104 16.68 -23.45 -9.81
N ARG A 105 16.67 -22.12 -10.05
CA ARG A 105 15.89 -21.19 -9.21
C ARG A 105 14.40 -21.46 -9.28
N ARG A 106 13.88 -21.81 -10.46
CA ARG A 106 12.46 -22.17 -10.62
C ARG A 106 12.12 -23.41 -9.82
N GLU A 107 12.91 -24.47 -9.97
CA GLU A 107 12.73 -25.73 -9.23
C GLU A 107 12.81 -25.52 -7.71
N ALA A 108 13.84 -24.81 -7.25
CA ALA A 108 14.00 -24.48 -5.84
C ALA A 108 12.83 -23.65 -5.30
N ARG A 109 12.30 -22.70 -6.09
CA ARG A 109 11.12 -21.91 -5.71
C ARG A 109 9.86 -22.77 -5.62
N LEU A 110 9.66 -23.73 -6.52
CA LEU A 110 8.53 -24.65 -6.45
C LEU A 110 8.59 -25.50 -5.17
N ALA A 111 9.75 -26.06 -4.85
CA ALA A 111 9.93 -26.83 -3.61
C ALA A 111 9.79 -25.96 -2.34
N TRP A 112 10.28 -24.71 -2.36
CA TRP A 112 10.08 -23.74 -1.29
C TRP A 112 8.59 -23.43 -1.08
N PHE A 113 7.85 -23.26 -2.19
CA PHE A 113 6.42 -22.97 -2.13
C PHE A 113 5.60 -24.16 -1.62
N GLU A 114 5.97 -25.39 -1.97
CA GLU A 114 5.35 -26.60 -1.42
C GLU A 114 5.46 -26.68 0.11
N ARG A 115 6.65 -26.37 0.66
CA ARG A 115 6.86 -26.31 2.12
C ARG A 115 6.07 -25.18 2.79
N LEU A 116 5.92 -24.04 2.12
CA LEU A 116 5.04 -22.95 2.56
C LEU A 116 3.59 -23.44 2.65
N GLN A 117 3.10 -24.11 1.61
CA GLN A 117 1.72 -24.62 1.56
C GLN A 117 1.46 -25.61 2.69
N HIS A 118 2.38 -26.54 2.92
CA HIS A 118 2.27 -27.52 4.01
C HIS A 118 2.30 -26.85 5.39
N THR A 119 3.25 -25.93 5.63
CA THR A 119 3.39 -25.23 6.92
C THR A 119 2.13 -24.44 7.30
N LEU A 120 1.49 -23.83 6.31
CA LEU A 120 0.34 -22.93 6.51
C LEU A 120 -1.00 -23.58 6.12
N GLU A 121 -1.04 -24.91 5.98
CA GLU A 121 -2.19 -25.63 5.44
C GLU A 121 -3.45 -25.45 6.28
N ASP A 122 -3.37 -25.39 7.61
CA ASP A 122 -4.55 -25.29 8.45
C ASP A 122 -5.06 -23.85 8.62
N CYS A 123 -4.25 -22.85 8.29
CA CYS A 123 -4.57 -21.44 8.53
C CYS A 123 -5.69 -20.94 7.61
N ASP A 124 -6.69 -20.25 8.15
CA ASP A 124 -7.82 -19.67 7.42
C ASP A 124 -7.58 -18.20 7.01
N LEU A 125 -6.60 -17.55 7.62
CA LEU A 125 -6.12 -16.22 7.24
C LEU A 125 -4.64 -16.33 6.88
N LEU A 126 -4.27 -16.07 5.62
CA LEU A 126 -2.87 -16.04 5.20
C LEU A 126 -2.42 -14.63 4.88
N PHE A 127 -1.27 -14.21 5.40
CA PHE A 127 -0.59 -12.98 5.00
C PHE A 127 0.68 -13.30 4.22
N LEU A 128 0.83 -12.69 3.04
CA LEU A 128 1.98 -12.84 2.17
C LEU A 128 2.69 -11.49 2.06
N ASP A 129 3.99 -11.46 2.36
CA ASP A 129 4.78 -10.24 2.42
C ASP A 129 5.97 -10.21 1.41
N PRO A 130 5.70 -10.21 0.09
CA PRO A 130 6.73 -9.97 -0.92
C PRO A 130 7.34 -8.57 -0.79
N ASP A 131 8.59 -8.40 -1.25
CA ASP A 131 9.29 -7.10 -1.21
C ASP A 131 8.59 -6.06 -2.11
N ASN A 132 8.36 -6.41 -3.37
CA ASN A 132 7.73 -5.54 -4.37
C ASN A 132 6.22 -5.75 -4.50
N GLY A 133 5.68 -6.86 -4.01
CA GLY A 133 4.26 -7.19 -4.19
C GLY A 133 3.96 -8.24 -5.24
N LEU A 134 2.95 -7.98 -6.06
CA LEU A 134 2.48 -8.88 -7.10
C LEU A 134 3.45 -8.93 -8.31
N GLU A 135 3.40 -10.02 -9.06
CA GLU A 135 4.24 -10.29 -10.25
C GLU A 135 4.23 -9.22 -11.35
N THR A 136 5.36 -8.95 -12.00
CA THR A 136 5.42 -7.99 -13.12
C THR A 136 4.84 -8.53 -14.43
N LYS A 137 4.70 -7.68 -15.46
CA LYS A 137 4.13 -8.08 -16.77
C LYS A 137 4.88 -9.26 -17.43
N ASN A 138 6.19 -9.34 -17.25
CA ASN A 138 7.05 -10.38 -17.84
C ASN A 138 7.62 -11.29 -16.74
N PHE A 139 6.79 -11.61 -15.75
CA PHE A 139 7.23 -12.37 -14.60
C PHE A 139 7.61 -13.80 -14.97
N ASP A 140 8.70 -14.27 -14.36
CA ASP A 140 9.15 -15.64 -14.47
C ASP A 140 9.69 -16.10 -13.12
N LEU A 141 9.21 -17.25 -12.65
CA LEU A 141 9.60 -17.82 -11.35
C LEU A 141 11.11 -18.02 -11.21
N GLY A 142 11.82 -18.32 -12.30
CA GLY A 142 13.26 -18.52 -12.32
C GLY A 142 14.08 -17.24 -12.56
N ALA A 143 13.46 -16.08 -12.76
CA ALA A 143 14.21 -14.82 -12.92
C ALA A 143 14.97 -14.44 -11.63
N PRO A 144 16.14 -13.78 -11.70
CA PRO A 144 16.94 -13.47 -10.52
C PRO A 144 16.19 -12.68 -9.44
N LEU A 145 15.34 -11.73 -9.85
CA LEU A 145 14.56 -10.88 -8.95
C LEU A 145 13.14 -11.39 -8.71
N SER A 146 12.81 -12.62 -9.16
CA SER A 146 11.44 -13.15 -9.03
C SER A 146 11.04 -13.24 -7.56
N GLY A 147 11.99 -13.53 -6.66
CA GLY A 147 11.74 -13.69 -5.23
C GLY A 147 11.25 -12.43 -4.51
N LYS A 148 11.31 -11.27 -5.17
CA LYS A 148 10.72 -10.04 -4.65
C LYS A 148 9.20 -9.94 -4.85
N SER A 149 8.63 -10.80 -5.68
CA SER A 149 7.20 -10.75 -6.00
C SER A 149 6.52 -12.11 -5.85
N VAL A 150 5.27 -12.10 -5.43
CA VAL A 150 4.39 -13.28 -5.45
C VAL A 150 3.77 -13.45 -6.84
N ALA A 151 3.73 -14.69 -7.34
CA ALA A 151 3.07 -15.01 -8.60
C ALA A 151 1.55 -15.07 -8.43
N LEU A 152 0.79 -14.70 -9.47
CA LEU A 152 -0.66 -14.88 -9.44
C LEU A 152 -1.05 -16.36 -9.41
N SER A 153 -0.22 -17.23 -10.01
CA SER A 153 -0.39 -18.69 -9.91
C SER A 153 -0.18 -19.20 -8.48
N GLU A 154 0.79 -18.65 -7.74
CA GLU A 154 1.02 -18.99 -6.33
C GLU A 154 -0.17 -18.55 -5.47
N LEU A 155 -0.68 -17.32 -5.66
CA LEU A 155 -1.89 -16.85 -4.99
C LEU A 155 -3.09 -17.76 -5.29
N ARG A 156 -3.28 -18.15 -6.55
CA ARG A 156 -4.36 -19.05 -6.95
C ARG A 156 -4.25 -20.42 -6.27
N SER A 157 -3.05 -20.96 -6.14
CA SER A 157 -2.81 -22.27 -5.49
C SER A 157 -3.04 -22.27 -3.98
N LEU A 158 -3.01 -21.10 -3.32
CA LEU A 158 -3.29 -20.98 -1.89
C LEU A 158 -4.78 -20.88 -1.56
N ARG A 159 -5.63 -20.69 -2.57
CA ARG A 159 -7.08 -20.54 -2.39
C ARG A 159 -7.71 -21.82 -1.89
N ARG A 160 -8.65 -21.66 -0.95
CA ARG A 160 -9.60 -22.69 -0.55
C ARG A 160 -10.88 -22.04 -0.02
N PRO A 161 -12.02 -22.74 -0.01
CA PRO A 161 -13.23 -22.24 0.64
C PRO A 161 -12.96 -21.83 2.09
N GLY A 162 -13.49 -20.68 2.50
CA GLY A 162 -13.34 -20.16 3.86
C GLY A 162 -11.96 -19.59 4.20
N ARG A 163 -10.99 -19.59 3.27
CA ARG A 163 -9.68 -18.95 3.48
C ARG A 163 -9.63 -17.57 2.87
N THR A 164 -9.19 -16.60 3.66
CA THR A 164 -8.83 -15.26 3.22
C THR A 164 -7.33 -15.15 2.98
N LEU A 165 -6.92 -14.54 1.88
CA LEU A 165 -5.52 -14.16 1.66
C LEU A 165 -5.37 -12.65 1.76
N ILE A 166 -4.30 -12.20 2.40
CA ILE A 166 -3.85 -10.82 2.42
C ILE A 166 -2.51 -10.77 1.70
N SER A 167 -2.43 -10.04 0.59
CA SER A 167 -1.20 -9.88 -0.17
C SER A 167 -0.71 -8.44 -0.08
N TYR A 168 0.51 -8.25 0.45
CA TYR A 168 1.19 -6.97 0.41
C TYR A 168 1.55 -6.60 -1.04
N HIS A 169 1.42 -5.32 -1.37
CA HIS A 169 1.91 -4.76 -2.62
C HIS A 169 2.46 -3.35 -2.43
N HIS A 170 3.74 -3.17 -2.73
CA HIS A 170 4.33 -1.84 -2.81
C HIS A 170 3.76 -1.10 -4.01
N GLN A 171 3.26 0.12 -3.80
CA GLN A 171 2.69 0.91 -4.89
C GLN A 171 3.78 1.22 -5.92
N THR A 172 3.46 1.12 -7.21
CA THR A 172 4.40 1.43 -8.28
C THR A 172 4.16 2.84 -8.84
N ARG A 173 4.91 3.21 -9.87
CA ARG A 173 4.74 4.46 -10.63
C ARG A 173 3.75 4.29 -11.78
N ARG A 174 2.73 3.44 -11.62
CA ARG A 174 1.75 3.20 -12.68
C ARG A 174 1.13 4.53 -13.17
N PRO A 175 1.08 4.75 -14.50
CA PRO A 175 0.35 5.90 -15.05
C PRO A 175 -1.11 5.91 -14.61
N GLY A 176 -1.60 7.06 -14.15
CA GLY A 176 -2.94 7.21 -13.57
C GLY A 176 -2.99 7.10 -12.04
N GLY A 177 -1.85 6.80 -11.39
CA GLY A 177 -1.73 6.83 -9.95
C GLY A 177 -2.36 5.63 -9.24
N HIS A 178 -2.52 5.75 -7.93
CA HIS A 178 -2.86 4.62 -7.05
C HIS A 178 -4.23 3.99 -7.36
N ALA A 179 -5.25 4.79 -7.67
CA ALA A 179 -6.59 4.25 -7.97
C ALA A 179 -6.57 3.32 -9.20
N VAL A 180 -5.89 3.75 -10.26
CA VAL A 180 -5.72 2.94 -11.48
C VAL A 180 -4.90 1.68 -11.22
N GLU A 181 -3.95 1.74 -10.28
CA GLU A 181 -3.19 0.57 -9.86
C GLU A 181 -4.00 -0.43 -9.06
N LEU A 182 -4.82 0.03 -8.12
CA LEU A 182 -5.74 -0.81 -7.37
C LEU A 182 -6.75 -1.47 -8.31
N ASP A 183 -7.35 -0.73 -9.24
CA ASP A 183 -8.30 -1.28 -10.20
C ASP A 183 -7.65 -2.30 -11.15
N HIS A 184 -6.42 -2.03 -11.61
CA HIS A 184 -5.67 -2.98 -12.43
C HIS A 184 -5.44 -4.30 -11.69
N TRP A 185 -5.02 -4.24 -10.44
CA TRP A 185 -4.77 -5.43 -9.64
C TRP A 185 -6.06 -6.14 -9.26
N GLY A 186 -7.11 -5.40 -8.90
CA GLY A 186 -8.45 -5.93 -8.67
C GLY A 186 -8.93 -6.78 -9.84
N ALA A 187 -8.82 -6.25 -11.07
CA ALA A 187 -9.17 -6.98 -12.28
C ALA A 187 -8.33 -8.25 -12.48
N ARG A 188 -6.99 -8.19 -12.29
CA ARG A 188 -6.11 -9.36 -12.46
C ARG A 188 -6.34 -10.43 -11.40
N LEU A 189 -6.55 -10.05 -10.15
CA LEU A 189 -6.82 -10.96 -9.03
C LEU A 189 -8.17 -11.67 -9.25
N ARG A 190 -9.21 -10.94 -9.68
CA ARG A 190 -10.48 -11.55 -10.08
C ARG A 190 -10.32 -12.53 -11.24
N ALA A 191 -9.51 -12.18 -12.25
CA ALA A 191 -9.27 -13.04 -13.41
C ALA A 191 -8.59 -14.37 -13.05
N VAL A 192 -7.85 -14.44 -11.93
CA VAL A 192 -7.27 -15.71 -11.43
C VAL A 192 -8.15 -16.42 -10.40
N GLY A 193 -9.36 -15.90 -10.19
CA GLY A 193 -10.48 -16.62 -9.59
C GLY A 193 -10.98 -16.09 -8.26
N PHE A 194 -10.37 -15.06 -7.66
CA PHE A 194 -10.84 -14.45 -6.42
C PHE A 194 -12.19 -13.74 -6.64
N ALA A 195 -13.20 -14.11 -5.86
CA ALA A 195 -14.55 -13.60 -5.96
C ALA A 195 -14.70 -12.24 -5.26
N GLU A 196 -14.08 -12.07 -4.09
CA GLU A 196 -14.01 -10.78 -3.40
C GLU A 196 -12.58 -10.26 -3.43
N VAL A 197 -12.41 -9.01 -3.86
CA VAL A 197 -11.12 -8.34 -3.88
C VAL A 197 -11.31 -6.92 -3.36
N ASP A 198 -10.82 -6.67 -2.16
CA ASP A 198 -10.77 -5.37 -1.52
C ASP A 198 -9.31 -4.96 -1.29
N ALA A 199 -9.06 -3.70 -0.91
CA ALA A 199 -7.75 -3.28 -0.45
C ALA A 199 -7.81 -2.26 0.69
N VAL A 200 -6.87 -2.40 1.63
CA VAL A 200 -6.46 -1.33 2.54
C VAL A 200 -5.20 -0.68 1.97
N ARG A 201 -5.22 0.63 1.73
CA ARG A 201 -4.05 1.37 1.26
C ARG A 201 -3.47 2.22 2.37
N ALA A 202 -2.17 2.06 2.62
CA ALA A 202 -1.39 2.86 3.57
C ALA A 202 -0.50 3.87 2.83
N GLY A 203 -0.85 5.15 2.93
CA GLY A 203 -0.29 6.23 2.10
C GLY A 203 0.98 6.92 2.63
N ALA A 204 1.37 6.69 3.88
CA ALA A 204 2.43 7.45 4.53
C ALA A 204 3.86 7.10 4.03
N TYR A 205 4.64 8.09 3.58
CA TYR A 205 6.03 7.95 3.12
C TYR A 205 6.25 7.12 1.84
N SER A 206 5.95 5.82 1.85
CA SER A 206 6.20 4.88 0.75
C SER A 206 4.98 4.03 0.40
N PRO A 207 3.96 4.59 -0.27
CA PRO A 207 2.63 4.00 -0.35
C PRO A 207 2.58 2.50 -0.68
N ARG A 208 1.69 1.77 -0.02
CA ARG A 208 1.45 0.34 -0.26
C ARG A 208 -0.02 -0.01 -0.13
N ALA A 209 -0.38 -1.15 -0.69
CA ALA A 209 -1.70 -1.75 -0.58
C ALA A 209 -1.59 -3.12 0.08
N PHE A 210 -2.61 -3.48 0.84
CA PHE A 210 -2.87 -4.82 1.33
C PHE A 210 -4.14 -5.28 0.64
N PHE A 211 -4.01 -6.20 -0.32
CA PHE A 211 -5.17 -6.76 -1.00
C PHE A 211 -5.78 -7.85 -0.14
N LEU A 212 -7.06 -7.69 0.21
CA LEU A 212 -7.85 -8.69 0.92
C LEU A 212 -8.60 -9.51 -0.13
N LEU A 213 -8.27 -10.78 -0.25
CA LEU A 213 -8.75 -11.69 -1.27
C LEU A 213 -9.65 -12.75 -0.65
N ASP A 214 -10.88 -12.86 -1.16
CA ASP A 214 -11.94 -13.73 -0.63
C ASP A 214 -12.21 -13.50 0.87
N ALA A 215 -12.05 -12.25 1.34
CA ALA A 215 -12.36 -11.85 2.72
C ALA A 215 -13.87 -11.91 3.00
N ASP A 216 -14.22 -12.55 4.11
CA ASP A 216 -15.60 -12.56 4.60
C ASP A 216 -16.05 -11.21 5.17
N VAL A 217 -17.35 -11.08 5.44
CA VAL A 217 -17.96 -9.84 5.92
C VAL A 217 -17.29 -9.33 7.19
N GLU A 218 -16.97 -10.22 8.12
CA GLU A 218 -16.36 -9.85 9.39
C GLU A 218 -14.95 -9.27 9.20
N LEU A 219 -14.10 -9.90 8.38
CA LEU A 219 -12.76 -9.38 8.10
C LEU A 219 -12.80 -8.04 7.37
N ARG A 220 -13.80 -7.84 6.50
CA ARG A 220 -14.01 -6.57 5.81
C ARG A 220 -14.42 -5.46 6.79
N ASP A 221 -15.34 -5.74 7.70
CA ASP A 221 -15.79 -4.78 8.71
C ASP A 221 -14.65 -4.40 9.67
N ARG A 222 -13.84 -5.38 10.08
CA ARG A 222 -12.64 -5.13 10.90
C ARG A 222 -11.61 -4.27 10.14
N ALA A 223 -11.39 -4.54 8.86
CA ALA A 223 -10.49 -3.76 8.02
C ALA A 223 -10.98 -2.32 7.82
N SER A 224 -12.27 -2.10 7.56
CA SER A 224 -12.83 -0.75 7.45
C SER A 224 -12.76 0.00 8.78
N GLY A 225 -13.05 -0.67 9.90
CA GLY A 225 -12.91 -0.09 11.23
C GLY A 225 -11.47 0.33 11.56
N LEU A 226 -10.46 -0.41 11.10
CA LEU A 226 -9.06 0.02 11.20
C LEU A 226 -8.80 1.30 10.39
N VAL A 227 -9.33 1.38 9.17
CA VAL A 227 -9.15 2.56 8.31
C VAL A 227 -9.72 3.81 8.98
N GLU A 228 -10.89 3.70 9.62
CA GLU A 228 -11.49 4.79 10.38
C GLU A 228 -10.58 5.27 11.52
N ARG A 229 -10.01 4.34 12.31
CA ARG A 229 -9.05 4.67 13.37
C ARG A 229 -7.73 5.24 12.84
N GLY A 230 -7.26 4.75 11.69
CA GLY A 230 -6.02 5.19 11.04
C GLY A 230 -6.10 6.55 10.37
N GLY A 231 -7.31 7.11 10.23
CA GLY A 231 -7.54 8.43 9.66
C GLY A 231 -6.92 8.59 8.27
N LYS A 232 -6.21 9.69 8.04
CA LYS A 232 -5.63 10.02 6.72
C LYS A 232 -4.49 9.10 6.28
N SER A 233 -3.96 8.27 7.17
CA SER A 233 -2.84 7.37 6.88
C SER A 233 -3.30 6.10 6.15
N LEU A 234 -4.57 5.73 6.29
CA LEU A 234 -5.18 4.56 5.70
C LEU A 234 -6.38 4.94 4.82
N SER A 235 -6.71 4.10 3.85
CA SER A 235 -7.92 4.24 3.02
C SER A 235 -8.46 2.88 2.64
N TRP A 236 -9.79 2.76 2.65
CA TRP A 236 -10.52 1.54 2.31
C TRP A 236 -10.95 1.58 0.85
N HIS A 237 -10.73 0.47 0.13
CA HIS A 237 -11.05 0.33 -1.28
C HIS A 237 -11.81 -0.99 -1.50
N PRO A 238 -13.13 -1.01 -1.30
CA PRO A 238 -13.93 -2.22 -1.44
C PRO A 238 -14.25 -2.54 -2.90
N LYS A 239 -14.51 -3.81 -3.17
CA LYS A 239 -15.05 -4.36 -4.42
C LYS A 239 -14.31 -3.83 -5.65
N LEU A 240 -12.98 -3.93 -5.61
CA LEU A 240 -12.12 -3.53 -6.72
C LEU A 240 -12.55 -4.30 -7.96
N SER A 241 -13.09 -3.57 -8.93
CA SER A 241 -13.57 -4.08 -10.21
C SER A 241 -12.87 -3.33 -11.33
N PRO A 242 -12.72 -3.92 -12.52
CA PRO A 242 -12.35 -3.13 -13.68
C PRO A 242 -13.43 -2.07 -13.85
N ARG A 243 -13.08 -0.78 -13.69
CA ARG A 243 -14.01 0.31 -13.99
C ARG A 243 -14.55 0.04 -15.39
N SER A 244 -15.87 -0.09 -15.51
CA SER A 244 -16.56 -0.16 -16.79
C SER A 244 -16.02 0.96 -17.68
N SER A 245 -15.56 0.58 -18.87
CA SER A 245 -15.06 1.50 -19.88
C SER A 245 -16.02 2.67 -20.06
N GLY A 246 -15.54 3.86 -19.70
CA GLY A 246 -16.07 5.19 -19.97
C GLY A 246 -17.57 5.33 -20.21
N LYS A 247 -18.32 5.73 -19.17
CA LYS A 247 -19.49 6.63 -19.31
C LYS A 247 -19.98 7.22 -17.98
N GLU A 248 -19.77 6.53 -16.86
CA GLU A 248 -20.14 7.08 -15.52
C GLU A 248 -19.07 8.02 -14.92
N LEU A 249 -17.85 7.97 -15.46
CA LEU A 249 -16.72 8.76 -14.98
C LEU A 249 -16.84 10.26 -15.33
N GLU A 250 -17.65 10.64 -16.31
CA GLU A 250 -17.83 12.06 -16.65
C GLU A 250 -18.63 12.83 -15.60
N GLY A 251 -19.54 12.19 -14.86
CA GLY A 251 -20.33 12.84 -13.81
C GLY A 251 -19.54 13.06 -12.50
N ALA A 252 -18.81 12.04 -12.05
CA ALA A 252 -18.06 12.08 -10.80
C ALA A 252 -16.74 12.87 -10.91
N ILE A 253 -16.03 12.77 -12.04
CA ILE A 253 -14.84 13.60 -12.30
C ILE A 253 -15.23 15.08 -12.39
N LEU A 254 -16.42 15.43 -12.88
CA LEU A 254 -16.85 16.83 -12.92
C LEU A 254 -17.05 17.40 -11.52
N LEU A 255 -17.54 16.61 -10.56
CA LEU A 255 -17.76 17.03 -9.17
C LEU A 255 -16.45 17.08 -8.36
N GLU A 256 -15.54 16.12 -8.57
CA GLU A 256 -14.24 16.09 -7.90
C GLU A 256 -13.24 17.10 -8.49
N LYS A 257 -13.24 17.33 -9.81
CA LYS A 257 -12.49 18.44 -10.42
C LYS A 257 -13.05 19.81 -10.01
N ARG A 258 -14.36 19.94 -9.78
CA ARG A 258 -14.97 21.20 -9.28
C ARG A 258 -14.44 21.60 -7.91
N SER A 259 -14.11 20.65 -7.02
CA SER A 259 -13.54 20.96 -5.70
C SER A 259 -12.00 21.05 -5.72
N LEU A 260 -11.31 20.23 -6.52
CA LEU A 260 -9.85 20.29 -6.66
C LEU A 260 -9.35 21.51 -7.44
N ASP A 261 -10.04 21.99 -8.48
CA ASP A 261 -9.60 23.17 -9.24
C ASP A 261 -9.73 24.47 -8.42
N GLN A 262 -10.74 24.60 -7.54
CA GLN A 262 -10.84 25.75 -6.64
C GLN A 262 -9.73 25.76 -5.57
N ALA A 263 -9.43 24.60 -4.98
CA ALA A 263 -8.36 24.48 -3.98
C ALA A 263 -6.95 24.66 -4.57
N THR A 264 -6.74 24.17 -5.80
CA THR A 264 -5.45 24.28 -6.51
C THR A 264 -5.22 25.70 -7.04
N SER A 265 -6.26 26.38 -7.54
CA SER A 265 -6.20 27.79 -7.96
C SER A 265 -5.83 28.73 -6.80
N THR A 266 -6.39 28.48 -5.62
CA THR A 266 -6.14 29.30 -4.42
C THR A 266 -4.72 29.11 -3.91
N ARG A 267 -4.24 27.86 -3.81
CA ARG A 267 -2.86 27.55 -3.40
C ARG A 267 -1.82 28.09 -4.38
N HIS A 268 -2.08 28.02 -5.68
CA HIS A 268 -1.14 28.52 -6.69
C HIS A 268 -1.03 30.05 -6.66
N THR A 269 -2.15 30.75 -6.52
CA THR A 269 -2.16 32.21 -6.37
C THR A 269 -1.46 32.66 -5.09
N ILE A 270 -1.72 32.00 -3.96
CA ILE A 270 -1.04 32.26 -2.68
C ILE A 270 0.47 32.03 -2.82
N SER A 271 0.89 30.97 -3.52
CA SER A 271 2.32 30.69 -3.76
C SER A 271 2.99 31.79 -4.61
N LEU A 272 2.32 32.29 -5.65
CA LEU A 272 2.85 33.39 -6.46
C LEU A 272 2.93 34.71 -5.68
N CYS A 273 1.93 35.00 -4.84
CA CYS A 273 1.97 36.16 -3.94
C CYS A 273 3.09 36.06 -2.89
N ALA A 274 3.30 34.88 -2.32
CA ALA A 274 4.39 34.63 -1.38
C ALA A 274 5.77 34.79 -2.03
N LYS A 275 5.94 34.32 -3.27
CA LYS A 275 7.16 34.52 -4.06
C LYS A 275 7.40 36.00 -4.34
N ALA A 276 6.36 36.75 -4.75
CA ALA A 276 6.47 38.19 -4.96
C ALA A 276 6.92 38.93 -3.68
N ALA A 277 6.35 38.58 -2.52
CA ALA A 277 6.71 39.18 -1.24
C ALA A 277 8.17 38.91 -0.85
N ALA A 278 8.69 37.73 -1.20
CA ALA A 278 10.06 37.31 -0.91
C ALA A 278 11.10 37.81 -1.91
N THR A 279 10.72 38.28 -3.10
CA THR A 279 11.66 38.77 -4.13
C THR A 279 11.98 40.25 -3.94
N PRO A 280 13.23 40.65 -3.70
CA PRO A 280 13.61 42.06 -3.53
C PRO A 280 13.77 42.83 -4.86
N ASP A 281 14.05 42.14 -5.97
CA ASP A 281 14.12 42.75 -7.30
C ASP A 281 12.73 43.17 -7.81
N LEU A 282 12.57 44.46 -8.11
CA LEU A 282 11.28 45.07 -8.48
C LEU A 282 10.72 44.53 -9.82
N PRO A 283 11.51 44.45 -10.91
CA PRO A 283 11.07 43.82 -12.16
C PRO A 283 10.60 42.38 -11.98
N GLU A 284 11.35 41.57 -11.23
CA GLU A 284 11.01 40.17 -11.01
C GLU A 284 9.81 39.98 -10.09
N ARG A 285 9.70 40.79 -9.03
CA ARG A 285 8.49 40.89 -8.20
C ARG A 285 7.26 41.24 -9.06
N GLY A 286 7.40 42.18 -9.99
CA GLY A 286 6.34 42.56 -10.93
C GLY A 286 5.86 41.41 -11.81
N ARG A 287 6.76 40.50 -12.24
CA ARG A 287 6.39 39.30 -13.01
C ARG A 287 5.51 38.34 -12.20
N PHE A 288 5.83 38.10 -10.94
CA PHE A 288 5.04 37.23 -10.07
C PHE A 288 3.66 37.81 -9.74
N ILE A 289 3.57 39.12 -9.48
CA ILE A 289 2.29 39.81 -9.24
C ILE A 289 1.40 39.74 -10.49
N LYS A 290 1.96 40.02 -11.67
CA LYS A 290 1.22 39.94 -12.94
C LYS A 290 0.73 38.52 -13.23
N ALA A 291 1.55 37.50 -12.93
CA ALA A 291 1.16 36.10 -13.06
C ALA A 291 0.03 35.72 -12.09
N ALA A 292 0.07 36.21 -10.85
CA ALA A 292 -0.98 35.98 -9.85
C ALA A 292 -2.32 36.62 -10.27
N LEU A 293 -2.30 37.86 -10.77
CA LEU A 293 -3.49 38.57 -11.26
C LEU A 293 -4.12 37.87 -12.47
N LEU A 294 -3.30 37.45 -13.44
CA LEU A 294 -3.79 36.71 -14.61
C LEU A 294 -4.45 35.38 -14.22
N TRP A 295 -3.91 34.71 -13.21
CA TRP A 295 -4.48 33.48 -12.68
C TRP A 295 -5.79 33.73 -11.93
N TYR A 296 -5.86 34.80 -11.14
CA TYR A 296 -7.08 35.21 -10.45
C TYR A 296 -8.22 35.56 -11.43
N GLU A 297 -7.93 36.30 -12.51
CA GLU A 297 -8.91 36.64 -13.53
C GLU A 297 -9.44 35.39 -14.27
N LYS A 298 -8.57 34.43 -14.58
CA LYS A 298 -8.97 33.14 -15.16
C LYS A 298 -9.87 32.35 -14.22
N ALA A 299 -9.54 32.32 -12.93
CA ALA A 299 -10.36 31.67 -11.91
C ALA A 299 -11.74 32.35 -11.75
N ALA A 300 -11.79 33.68 -11.75
CA ALA A 300 -13.03 34.45 -11.66
C ALA A 300 -13.92 34.30 -12.92
N ALA A 301 -13.32 34.26 -14.12
CA ALA A 301 -14.04 33.98 -15.36
C ALA A 301 -14.61 32.56 -15.41
N PHE A 302 -13.86 31.58 -14.90
CA PHE A 302 -14.34 30.20 -14.74
C PHE A 302 -15.52 30.12 -13.76
N ALA A 303 -15.42 30.75 -12.59
CA ALA A 303 -16.50 30.78 -11.60
C ALA A 303 -17.80 31.40 -12.15
N ARG A 304 -17.70 32.47 -12.95
CA ARG A 304 -18.86 33.10 -13.62
C ARG A 304 -19.53 32.17 -14.64
N ARG A 305 -18.76 31.40 -15.42
CA ARG A 305 -19.30 30.41 -16.38
C ARG A 305 -19.99 29.23 -15.70
N VAL A 306 -19.56 28.87 -14.50
CA VAL A 306 -20.18 27.79 -13.71
C VAL A 306 -21.53 28.23 -13.11
N MET A 307 -21.65 29.48 -12.65
CA MET A 307 -22.92 30.02 -12.10
C MET A 307 -24.02 30.24 -13.15
N ILE A 308 -23.67 30.47 -14.41
CA ILE A 308 -24.64 30.65 -15.50
C ILE A 308 -25.26 29.29 -15.92
N ARG A 309 -24.52 28.18 -15.81
CA ARG A 309 -24.99 26.84 -16.19
C ARG A 309 -25.80 26.10 -15.11
N SER A 310 -25.97 26.67 -13.92
CA SER A 310 -26.77 26.08 -12.84
C SER A 310 -28.16 26.73 -12.70
N ARG A 311 -28.56 27.55 -13.66
CA ARG A 311 -29.86 28.26 -13.71
C ARG A 311 -30.71 27.91 -14.94
N ASP A 312 -30.22 27.03 -15.80
CA ASP A 312 -30.97 26.38 -16.89
C ASP A 312 -31.10 24.88 -16.57
#